data_AF-A0A920V401-F1
#
_entry.id   AF-A0A920V401-F1
#
_cell.length_a   1.000
_cell.length_b   1.000
_cell.length_c   1.000
_cell.angle_alpha   90.00
_cell.angle_beta   90.00
_cell.angle_gamma   90.00
#
_symmetry.space_group_name_H-M   'P 1'
#
loop_
_entity.id
_entity.type
_entity.pdbx_description
1 polymer ?
#
loop_
_entity_poly.entity_id
_entity_poly.type
_entity_poly.pdbx_seq_one_letter_code
_entity_poly.pdbx_strand_id
1 'polypeptide(L)'
;MDLTFVGLISFIGVIAAMVQILEMTLDRYFPPLYNELGIFLPLITVNCAILGGTLFMVERDYQFAESVVYGIGSGIGWAMAIMALAGIREKIKYSDVPPGLRGLGITFITVG
;
A
#
# COMPACT_ATOMS: atom_id res chain seq x y z
N MET A 1 -29.09 -14.81 2.18
CA MET A 1 -28.20 -14.25 3.21
C MET A 1 -26.95 -13.79 2.49
N ASP A 2 -26.67 -12.48 2.48
CA ASP A 2 -25.63 -11.88 1.64
C ASP A 2 -24.23 -12.24 2.18
N LEU A 3 -23.66 -13.31 1.61
CA LEU A 3 -22.32 -13.80 1.96
C LEU A 3 -21.20 -12.80 1.62
N THR A 4 -21.50 -11.78 0.80
CA THR A 4 -20.57 -10.71 0.42
C THR A 4 -20.05 -9.92 1.62
N PHE A 5 -20.89 -9.68 2.63
CA PHE A 5 -20.46 -8.99 3.86
C PHE A 5 -19.45 -9.81 4.66
N VAL A 6 -19.69 -11.12 4.78
CA VAL A 6 -18.79 -12.05 5.47
C VAL A 6 -17.46 -12.19 4.71
N GLY A 7 -17.50 -12.20 3.38
CA GLY A 7 -16.31 -12.20 2.53
C GLY A 7 -15.44 -10.95 2.71
N LEU A 8 -16.05 -9.76 2.76
CA LEU A 8 -15.29 -8.53 2.96
C LEU A 8 -14.58 -8.50 4.33
N ILE A 9 -15.28 -8.91 5.39
CA ILE A 9 -14.70 -8.96 6.75
C ILE A 9 -13.57 -9.99 6.83
N SER A 10 -13.73 -11.15 6.20
CA SER A 10 -12.67 -12.17 6.21
C SER A 10 -11.41 -11.69 5.49
N PHE A 11 -11.53 -10.99 4.36
CA PHE A 11 -10.38 -10.40 3.68
C PHE A 11 -9.65 -9.37 4.55
N ILE A 12 -10.38 -8.44 5.17
CA ILE A 12 -9.78 -7.44 6.07
C ILE A 12 -9.10 -8.14 7.26
N GLY A 13 -9.73 -9.18 7.83
CA GLY A 13 -9.15 -9.94 8.94
C GLY A 13 -7.84 -10.64 8.58
N VAL A 14 -7.76 -11.26 7.40
CA VAL A 14 -6.52 -11.91 6.91
C VAL A 14 -5.42 -10.88 6.66
N ILE A 15 -5.75 -9.74 6.05
CA ILE A 15 -4.79 -8.66 5.82
C ILE A 15 -4.29 -8.08 7.16
N ALA A 16 -5.21 -7.84 8.11
CA ALA A 16 -4.86 -7.34 9.45
C ALA A 16 -3.91 -8.27 10.18
N ALA A 17 -4.18 -9.58 10.18
CA ALA A 17 -3.30 -10.57 10.78
C ALA A 17 -1.89 -10.56 10.13
N MET A 18 -1.82 -10.43 8.80
CA MET A 18 -0.54 -10.36 8.08
C MET A 18 0.24 -9.08 8.39
N VAL A 19 -0.43 -7.92 8.43
CA VAL A 19 0.18 -6.64 8.78
C VAL A 19 0.66 -6.63 10.24
N GLN A 20 -0.08 -7.27 11.15
CA GLN A 20 0.33 -7.41 12.54
C GLN A 20 1.65 -8.19 12.69
N ILE A 21 1.81 -9.26 11.91
CA ILE A 21 3.06 -10.02 11.88
C ILE A 21 4.20 -9.15 11.35
N LEU A 22 3.91 -8.33 10.33
CA LEU A 22 4.88 -7.40 9.73
C LEU A 22 5.30 -6.31 10.73
N GLU A 23 4.38 -5.79 11.55
CA GLU A 23 4.67 -4.84 12.63
C GLU A 23 5.67 -5.41 13.65
N MET A 24 5.38 -6.61 14.17
CA MET A 24 6.29 -7.30 15.10
C MET A 24 7.67 -7.60 14.47
N THR A 25 7.70 -7.83 13.15
CA THR A 25 8.95 -8.09 12.42
C THR A 25 9.76 -6.82 12.25
N LEU A 26 9.13 -5.68 11.91
CA LEU A 26 9.80 -4.40 11.74
C LEU A 26 10.36 -3.86 13.06
N ASP A 27 9.63 -3.98 14.17
CA ASP A 27 10.10 -3.58 15.49
C ASP A 27 11.40 -4.33 15.88
N ARG A 28 11.49 -5.62 15.53
CA ARG A 28 12.66 -6.45 15.86
C ARG A 28 13.88 -6.24 14.97
N TYR A 29 13.70 -6.07 13.66
CA TYR A 29 14.82 -6.00 12.70
C TYR A 29 15.18 -4.59 12.25
N PHE A 30 14.21 -3.67 12.17
CA PHE A 30 14.38 -2.32 11.62
C PHE A 30 13.73 -1.23 12.49
N PRO A 31 14.23 -1.00 13.72
CA PRO A 31 13.73 0.04 14.60
C PRO A 31 13.69 1.47 14.01
N PRO A 32 14.63 1.93 13.14
CA PRO A 32 14.49 3.27 12.54
C PRO A 32 13.27 3.38 11.62
N LEU A 33 12.95 2.31 10.87
CA LEU A 33 11.82 2.32 9.94
C LEU A 33 10.48 2.28 10.69
N TYR A 34 10.42 1.56 11.82
CA TYR A 34 9.25 1.54 12.70
C TYR A 34 8.96 2.92 13.31
N ASN A 35 9.98 3.66 13.73
CA ASN A 35 9.79 5.02 14.26
C ASN A 35 9.28 6.03 13.22
N GLU A 36 9.66 5.88 11.94
CA GLU A 36 9.17 6.74 10.85
C GLU A 36 7.80 6.31 10.34
N LEU A 37 7.53 5.01 10.28
CA LEU A 37 6.33 4.44 9.64
C LEU A 37 5.24 4.02 10.65
N GLY A 38 5.44 4.17 11.95
CA GLY A 38 4.62 3.55 13.01
C GLY A 38 3.10 3.74 12.88
N ILE A 39 2.63 4.97 12.61
CA ILE A 39 1.18 5.25 12.41
C ILE A 39 0.68 4.71 11.05
N PHE A 40 1.55 4.59 10.06
CA PHE A 40 1.18 4.11 8.74
C PHE A 40 1.05 2.59 8.68
N LEU A 41 1.72 1.82 9.55
CA LEU A 41 1.64 0.36 9.58
C LEU A 41 0.18 -0.15 9.73
N PRO A 42 -0.60 0.28 10.73
CA PRO A 42 -2.01 -0.10 10.83
C PRO A 42 -2.85 0.38 9.64
N LEU A 43 -2.49 1.52 9.03
CA LEU A 43 -3.18 2.07 7.86
C LEU A 43 -2.98 1.23 6.59
N ILE A 44 -1.96 0.37 6.54
CA ILE A 44 -1.75 -0.58 5.42
C ILE A 44 -2.92 -1.57 5.34
N THR A 45 -3.52 -1.95 6.47
CA THR A 45 -4.64 -2.91 6.51
C THR A 45 -5.86 -2.47 5.68
N VAL A 46 -6.06 -1.15 5.58
CA VAL A 46 -7.15 -0.52 4.84
C VAL A 46 -6.69 0.10 3.53
N ASN A 47 -5.49 -0.25 3.06
CA ASN A 47 -4.97 0.28 1.81
C ASN A 47 -5.87 -0.12 0.63
N CYS A 48 -6.26 0.89 -0.16
CA CYS A 48 -7.18 0.70 -1.28
C CYS A 48 -6.62 -0.20 -2.39
N ALA A 49 -5.30 -0.23 -2.61
CA ALA A 49 -4.69 -1.11 -3.60
C ALA A 49 -4.69 -2.57 -3.15
N ILE A 50 -4.47 -2.83 -1.85
CA ILE A 50 -4.47 -4.19 -1.29
C ILE A 50 -5.91 -4.76 -1.31
N LEU A 51 -6.88 -4.00 -0.79
CA LEU A 51 -8.29 -4.41 -0.81
C LEU A 51 -8.85 -4.52 -2.23
N GLY A 52 -8.47 -3.59 -3.12
CA GLY A 52 -8.87 -3.65 -4.53
C GLY A 52 -8.27 -4.87 -5.24
N GLY A 53 -7.01 -5.21 -4.96
CA GLY A 53 -6.34 -6.38 -5.53
C GLY A 53 -7.02 -7.69 -5.14
N THR A 54 -7.41 -7.85 -3.87
CA THR A 54 -8.12 -9.06 -3.43
C THR A 54 -9.53 -9.14 -4.02
N LEU A 55 -10.25 -8.02 -4.13
CA LEU A 55 -11.57 -7.98 -4.75
C LEU A 55 -11.51 -8.30 -6.25
N PHE A 56 -10.58 -7.69 -7.00
CA PHE A 56 -10.41 -8.00 -8.43
C PHE A 56 -9.98 -9.44 -8.68
N MET A 57 -9.27 -10.07 -7.74
CA MET A 57 -8.91 -11.48 -7.86
C MET A 57 -10.14 -12.39 -7.78
N VAL A 58 -11.08 -12.08 -6.90
CA VAL A 58 -12.34 -12.84 -6.73
C VAL A 58 -13.29 -12.59 -7.90
N GLU A 59 -13.43 -11.34 -8.33
CA GLU A 59 -14.35 -10.97 -9.43
C GLU A 59 -13.90 -11.52 -10.79
N ARG A 60 -12.60 -11.78 -10.96
CA ARG A 60 -12.03 -12.39 -12.17
C ARG A 60 -11.87 -13.91 -12.11
N ASP A 61 -12.27 -14.54 -11.00
CA ASP A 61 -12.26 -16.00 -10.81
C ASP A 61 -10.90 -16.66 -11.16
N TYR A 62 -9.79 -16.03 -10.74
CA TYR A 62 -8.45 -16.53 -11.02
C TYR A 62 -8.18 -17.86 -10.31
N GLN A 63 -7.52 -18.79 -11.00
CA GLN A 63 -7.00 -19.99 -10.35
C GLN A 63 -5.80 -19.66 -9.44
N PHE A 64 -5.52 -20.52 -8.46
CA PHE A 64 -4.47 -20.30 -7.45
C PHE A 64 -3.11 -19.90 -8.04
N ALA A 65 -2.69 -20.52 -9.16
CA ALA A 65 -1.43 -20.19 -9.81
C ALA A 65 -1.44 -18.77 -10.42
N GLU A 66 -2.55 -18.37 -11.06
CA GLU A 66 -2.73 -17.04 -11.63
C GLU A 66 -2.84 -15.97 -10.54
N SER A 67 -3.48 -16.30 -9.43
CA SER A 67 -3.63 -15.44 -8.25
C SER A 67 -2.28 -15.05 -7.64
N VAL A 68 -1.34 -16.00 -7.53
CA VAL A 68 0.00 -15.73 -7.00
C VAL A 68 0.76 -14.77 -7.92
N VAL A 69 0.71 -15.00 -9.23
CA VAL A 69 1.36 -14.12 -10.22
C VAL A 69 0.71 -12.73 -10.22
N TYR A 70 -0.62 -12.66 -10.12
CA TYR A 70 -1.35 -11.40 -10.04
C TYR A 70 -1.03 -10.61 -8.76
N GLY A 71 -0.94 -11.30 -7.60
CA GLY A 71 -0.58 -10.68 -6.33
C GLY A 71 0.83 -10.11 -6.35
N ILE A 72 1.80 -10.88 -6.85
CA ILE A 72 3.19 -10.41 -6.99
C ILE A 72 3.28 -9.27 -8.02
N GLY A 73 2.63 -9.41 -9.18
CA GLY A 73 2.64 -8.41 -10.25
C GLY A 73 2.03 -7.07 -9.82
N SER A 74 0.87 -7.11 -9.16
CA SER A 74 0.21 -5.90 -8.64
C SER A 74 1.02 -5.26 -7.51
N GLY A 75 1.62 -6.05 -6.61
CA GLY A 75 2.52 -5.55 -5.58
C GLY A 75 3.76 -4.86 -6.13
N ILE A 76 4.42 -5.47 -7.13
CA ILE A 76 5.59 -4.87 -7.80
C ILE A 76 5.19 -3.60 -8.56
N GLY A 77 4.03 -3.60 -9.24
CA GLY A 77 3.52 -2.42 -9.93
C GLY A 77 3.31 -1.23 -8.98
N TRP A 78 2.71 -1.49 -7.81
CA TRP A 78 2.52 -0.49 -6.77
C TRP A 78 3.86 -0.01 -6.18
N ALA A 79 4.80 -0.92 -5.93
CA ALA A 79 6.14 -0.57 -5.46
C ALA A 79 6.89 0.32 -6.45
N MET A 80 6.83 0.02 -7.76
CA MET A 80 7.42 0.86 -8.80
C MET A 80 6.81 2.26 -8.84
N ALA A 81 5.48 2.39 -8.71
CA ALA A 81 4.82 3.68 -8.68
C ALA A 81 5.29 4.54 -7.49
N ILE A 82 5.41 3.94 -6.30
CA ILE A 82 5.92 4.64 -5.11
C ILE A 82 7.40 5.00 -5.26
N MET A 83 8.23 4.11 -5.80
CA MET A 83 9.65 4.42 -6.05
C MET A 83 9.81 5.58 -7.03
N ALA A 84 9.02 5.61 -8.10
CA ALA A 84 9.01 6.72 -9.06
C ALA A 84 8.59 8.03 -8.36
N LEU A 85 7.52 8.01 -7.57
CA LEU A 85 7.07 9.18 -6.82
C LEU A 85 8.12 9.67 -5.81
N ALA A 86 8.79 8.75 -5.10
CA ALA A 86 9.87 9.09 -4.18
C ALA A 86 11.05 9.76 -4.91
N GLY A 87 11.44 9.22 -6.07
CA GLY A 87 12.48 9.81 -6.92
C GLY A 87 12.12 11.22 -7.41
N ILE A 88 10.87 11.42 -7.82
CA ILE A 88 10.38 12.74 -8.24
C ILE A 88 10.35 13.72 -7.06
N ARG A 89 9.91 13.27 -5.88
CA ARG A 89 9.88 14.10 -4.66
C ARG A 89 11.29 14.55 -4.25
N GLU A 90 12.29 13.67 -4.34
CA GLU A 90 13.66 14.05 -4.03
C GLU A 90 14.19 15.09 -5.04
N LYS A 91 13.88 14.93 -6.34
CA LYS A 91 14.24 15.91 -7.37
C LYS A 91 13.58 17.28 -7.17
N ILE A 92 12.31 17.30 -6.76
CA ILE A 92 11.54 18.53 -6.50
C ILE A 92 12.06 19.28 -5.27
N LYS A 93 12.59 18.56 -4.27
CA LYS A 93 13.21 19.17 -3.08
C LYS A 93 14.41 20.07 -3.42
N TYR A 94 15.13 19.77 -4.50
CA TYR A 94 16.22 20.61 -5.01
C TYR A 94 15.75 21.72 -5.97
N SER A 95 14.46 21.78 -6.29
CA SER A 95 13.89 22.77 -7.22
C SER A 95 13.19 23.90 -6.45
N ASP A 96 13.11 25.09 -7.05
CA ASP A 96 12.43 26.25 -6.45
C ASP A 96 10.91 26.10 -6.48
N VAL A 97 10.38 25.34 -5.51
CA VAL A 97 8.93 25.17 -5.34
C VAL A 97 8.33 26.40 -4.64
N PRO A 98 7.21 26.96 -5.15
CA PRO A 98 6.51 28.07 -4.51
C PRO A 98 6.17 27.78 -3.03
N PRO A 99 6.35 28.72 -2.10
CA PRO A 99 6.24 28.47 -0.66
C PRO A 99 4.91 27.85 -0.21
N GLY A 100 3.80 28.23 -0.85
CA GLY A 100 2.46 27.73 -0.52
C GLY A 100 2.12 26.34 -1.04
N LEU A 101 2.95 25.75 -1.92
CA LEU A 101 2.70 24.43 -2.52
C LEU A 101 3.69 23.36 -2.06
N ARG A 102 4.63 23.70 -1.16
CA ARG A 102 5.63 22.77 -0.64
C ARG A 102 4.97 21.64 0.18
N GLY A 103 5.45 20.41 -0.01
CA GLY A 103 4.94 19.25 0.71
C GLY A 103 3.79 18.56 -0.01
N LEU A 104 2.60 18.55 0.59
CA LEU A 104 1.46 17.76 0.10
C LEU A 104 0.89 18.33 -1.21
N GLY A 105 0.81 19.66 -1.36
CA GLY A 105 0.24 20.32 -2.54
C GLY A 105 0.94 19.94 -3.85
N ILE A 106 2.27 20.07 -3.89
CA ILE A 106 3.03 19.65 -5.07
C ILE A 106 2.98 18.13 -5.28
N THR A 107 2.95 17.33 -4.21
CA THR A 107 2.86 15.87 -4.34
C THR A 107 1.54 15.47 -5.02
N PHE A 108 0.42 16.09 -4.67
CA PHE A 108 -0.87 15.85 -5.36
C PHE A 108 -0.85 16.28 -6.83
N ILE A 109 -0.24 17.42 -7.16
CA ILE A 109 -0.11 17.88 -8.56
C ILE A 109 0.78 16.93 -9.37
N THR A 110 1.78 16.31 -8.75
CA THR A 110 2.71 15.42 -9.46
C THR A 110 2.15 14.03 -9.69
N VAL A 111 1.20 13.61 -8.84
CA VAL A 111 0.48 12.33 -8.97
C VAL A 111 -0.75 12.47 -9.87
N GLY A 112 -1.30 13.68 -10.00
CA GLY A 112 -2.49 14.01 -10.77
C GLY A 112 -2.25 14.27 -12.26
#